data_AF-A0A8N4IAB5-F1
#
_entry.id   AF-A0A8N4IAB5-F1
#
_cell.length_a   1.000
_cell.length_b   1.000
_cell.length_c   1.000
_cell.angle_alpha   90.00
_cell.angle_beta   90.00
_cell.angle_gamma   90.00
#
_symmetry.space_group_name_H-M   'P 1'
#
loop_
_entity.id
_entity.type
_entity.pdbx_description
1 polymer ?
#
loop_
_entity_poly.entity_id
_entity_poly.type
_entity_poly.pdbx_seq_one_letter_code
_entity_poly.pdbx_strand_id
1 'polypeptide(L)'
;MVKGFIAANGMEKKRTSDESEPGSILLSQVDRFGFIKLEQNSSEGLTKSRPTNEHEREETRIKKWRKMVGVGGSDWKQYVRRKPHVVKRRIRKGIPDCLRGLVWQLISGSRDLLLMNPGVYEQLVIYETSAAELDIIRDISRTFPSHVFFQQRHGPGQRSLYNVLKAYSVYDRDVGYVQGMGFLAGLLLLYMSEEDAFWLLVALLKGAVHAPMEGLYLAGLPLVQQYLFQFEQLVKEHLPKLGKHFSEEVVNPSMYASQWFITIFSYSFPFPLALRIWDVFLYEVSKTLEELRQDYEKRNGGPLGQAGSTNRQLRAINHKEFSIMTEISNCVQKDDLSS
;
A
#
# COMPACT_ATOMS: atom_id res chain seq x y z
N MET A 1 4.47 -13.88 -8.95
CA MET A 1 5.81 -14.19 -9.48
C MET A 1 6.61 -14.83 -8.34
N VAL A 2 6.24 -16.06 -7.98
CA VAL A 2 6.96 -16.92 -6.98
C VAL A 2 7.33 -18.24 -7.66
N LYS A 3 7.62 -18.16 -8.97
CA LYS A 3 8.14 -19.27 -9.76
C LYS A 3 9.18 -18.69 -10.71
N GLY A 4 10.44 -18.92 -10.38
CA GLY A 4 11.57 -18.56 -11.23
C GLY A 4 12.71 -17.93 -10.46
N PHE A 5 13.34 -18.67 -9.55
CA PHE A 5 14.70 -18.37 -9.10
C PHE A 5 15.37 -19.60 -8.46
N ILE A 6 15.37 -20.75 -9.15
CA ILE A 6 16.36 -21.82 -8.87
C ILE A 6 16.65 -22.55 -10.19
N ALA A 7 17.80 -22.29 -10.80
CA ALA A 7 18.62 -23.30 -11.48
C ALA A 7 19.94 -22.70 -11.99
N ALA A 8 21.05 -23.26 -11.51
CA ALA A 8 22.24 -23.71 -12.25
C ALA A 8 23.56 -23.24 -11.61
N ASN A 9 24.18 -24.12 -10.82
CA ASN A 9 25.52 -24.64 -11.14
C ASN A 9 25.84 -25.86 -10.27
N GLY A 10 26.32 -26.91 -10.93
CA GLY A 10 26.65 -28.19 -10.33
C GLY A 10 28.15 -28.36 -10.07
N MET A 11 28.40 -29.16 -9.03
CA MET A 11 29.57 -30.00 -8.76
C MET A 11 30.90 -29.32 -8.37
N GLU A 12 31.23 -29.40 -7.08
CA GLU A 12 32.24 -30.37 -6.60
C GLU A 12 32.09 -30.63 -5.09
N LYS A 13 32.23 -31.90 -4.68
CA LYS A 13 32.11 -32.39 -3.30
C LYS A 13 33.45 -32.22 -2.55
N LYS A 14 33.40 -31.65 -1.35
CA LYS A 14 34.22 -32.16 -0.22
C LYS A 14 33.56 -31.81 1.13
N ARG A 15 33.38 -32.85 1.95
CA ARG A 15 32.74 -32.84 3.27
C ARG A 15 33.69 -32.27 4.33
N THR A 16 33.18 -31.40 5.20
CA THR A 16 33.59 -31.30 6.62
C THR A 16 32.53 -30.53 7.42
N SER A 17 31.93 -31.24 8.40
CA SER A 17 31.44 -30.86 9.74
C SER A 17 30.81 -29.49 10.06
N ASP A 18 29.64 -29.58 10.71
CA ASP A 18 29.00 -28.64 11.65
C ASP A 18 28.72 -27.21 11.21
N GLU A 19 27.58 -27.03 10.52
CA GLU A 19 26.74 -25.85 10.70
C GLU A 19 25.27 -26.30 10.75
N SER A 20 24.59 -25.98 11.85
CA SER A 20 23.15 -26.16 12.00
C SER A 20 22.42 -25.21 11.05
N GLU A 21 21.90 -25.73 9.94
CA GLU A 21 21.03 -24.97 9.04
C GLU A 21 19.82 -24.40 9.81
N PRO A 22 19.48 -23.11 9.65
CA PRO A 22 18.23 -22.57 10.16
C PRO A 22 17.07 -23.29 9.43
N GLY A 23 16.19 -23.91 10.20
CA GLY A 23 15.13 -24.81 9.72
C GLY A 23 14.42 -24.30 8.46
N SER A 24 14.45 -25.13 7.42
CA SER A 24 13.70 -24.90 6.18
C SER A 24 12.22 -24.73 6.50
N ILE A 25 11.68 -23.53 6.30
CA ILE A 25 10.23 -23.29 6.40
C ILE A 25 9.57 -24.13 5.30
N LEU A 26 8.78 -25.13 5.71
CA LEU A 26 8.00 -25.93 4.78
C LEU A 26 7.00 -25.01 4.07
N LEU A 27 6.96 -25.04 2.74
CA LEU A 27 6.00 -24.29 1.90
C LEU A 27 4.53 -24.49 2.34
N SER A 28 4.21 -25.56 3.06
CA SER A 28 2.89 -25.84 3.63
C SER A 28 2.49 -24.90 4.79
N GLN A 29 3.44 -24.26 5.45
CA GLN A 29 3.23 -23.38 6.61
C GLN A 29 3.01 -21.91 6.21
N VAL A 30 3.07 -21.57 4.93
CA VAL A 30 2.97 -20.19 4.46
C VAL A 30 1.63 -20.01 3.72
N ASP A 31 0.98 -18.87 3.90
CA ASP A 31 -0.20 -18.51 3.14
C ASP A 31 0.14 -18.09 1.70
N ARG A 32 -0.89 -17.80 0.89
CA ARG A 32 -0.70 -17.39 -0.51
C ARG A 32 0.05 -16.05 -0.69
N PHE A 33 0.22 -15.28 0.37
CA PHE A 33 0.85 -13.96 0.37
C PHE A 33 2.25 -13.98 0.96
N GLY A 34 2.72 -15.11 1.50
CA GLY A 34 4.05 -15.22 2.09
C GLY A 34 4.09 -15.06 3.61
N PHE A 35 2.95 -15.01 4.29
CA PHE A 35 2.88 -14.97 5.76
C PHE A 35 2.87 -16.37 6.35
N ILE A 36 3.64 -16.56 7.42
CA ILE A 36 3.66 -17.82 8.16
C ILE A 36 2.35 -17.97 8.93
N LYS A 37 1.67 -19.10 8.71
CA LYS A 37 0.47 -19.48 9.43
C LYS A 37 0.87 -19.86 10.86
N LEU A 38 0.40 -19.10 11.83
CA LEU A 38 0.44 -19.53 13.23
C LEU A 38 -0.53 -20.72 13.33
N GLU A 39 -0.05 -21.88 13.79
CA GLU A 39 -0.89 -23.06 13.99
C GLU A 39 -2.02 -22.72 14.98
N GLN A 40 -3.21 -22.41 14.45
CA GLN A 40 -4.43 -22.47 15.21
C GLN A 40 -4.92 -23.92 15.12
N ASN A 41 -5.07 -24.57 16.27
CA ASN A 41 -5.82 -25.81 16.41
C ASN A 41 -7.29 -25.54 16.05
N SER A 42 -7.59 -25.49 14.76
CA SER A 42 -8.95 -25.50 14.23
C SER A 42 -9.00 -26.58 13.17
N SER A 43 -9.56 -27.70 13.58
CA SER A 43 -10.08 -28.75 12.71
C SER A 43 -11.22 -28.18 11.86
N GLU A 44 -10.89 -27.48 10.77
CA GLU A 44 -11.89 -27.13 9.75
C GLU A 44 -11.82 -28.13 8.60
N GLY A 45 -12.96 -28.77 8.37
CA GLY A 45 -13.11 -29.94 7.54
C GLY A 45 -12.74 -29.72 6.08
N LEU A 46 -12.21 -30.80 5.48
CA LEU A 46 -12.02 -30.92 4.04
C LEU A 46 -13.36 -30.74 3.29
N THR A 47 -13.62 -29.56 2.76
CA THR A 47 -14.58 -29.36 1.66
C THR A 47 -13.85 -29.47 0.32
N LYS A 48 -13.65 -30.71 -0.14
CA LYS A 48 -13.19 -31.05 -1.49
C LYS A 48 -14.30 -30.74 -2.51
N SER A 49 -14.36 -29.52 -3.07
CA SER A 49 -14.97 -29.23 -4.39
C SER A 49 -14.90 -27.77 -4.90
N ARG A 50 -14.34 -26.79 -4.16
CA ARG A 50 -14.30 -25.37 -4.59
C ARG A 50 -13.16 -24.85 -5.52
N PRO A 51 -12.00 -25.51 -5.75
CA PRO A 51 -10.82 -24.82 -6.29
C PRO A 51 -10.84 -24.52 -7.80
N THR A 52 -11.51 -25.32 -8.63
CA THR A 52 -11.46 -25.19 -10.11
C THR A 52 -12.19 -23.93 -10.59
N ASN A 53 -13.38 -23.67 -10.06
CA ASN A 53 -14.19 -22.50 -10.43
C ASN A 53 -13.54 -21.18 -10.03
N GLU A 54 -12.79 -21.14 -8.93
CA GLU A 54 -12.07 -19.94 -8.48
C GLU A 54 -10.87 -19.63 -9.36
N HIS A 55 -10.12 -20.67 -9.75
CA HIS A 55 -8.99 -20.52 -10.66
C HIS A 55 -9.44 -19.98 -12.03
N GLU A 56 -10.51 -20.54 -12.60
CA GLU A 56 -11.08 -20.08 -13.87
C GLU A 56 -11.59 -18.63 -13.81
N ARG A 57 -12.22 -18.25 -12.68
CA ARG A 57 -12.65 -16.87 -12.42
C ARG A 57 -11.45 -15.93 -12.38
N GLU A 58 -10.38 -16.32 -11.69
CA GLU A 58 -9.15 -15.51 -11.58
C GLU A 58 -8.45 -15.37 -12.93
N GLU A 59 -8.31 -16.45 -13.69
CA GLU A 59 -7.75 -16.38 -15.04
C GLU A 59 -8.56 -15.45 -15.96
N THR A 60 -9.90 -15.53 -15.87
CA THR A 60 -10.79 -14.65 -16.63
C THR A 60 -10.58 -13.19 -16.24
N ARG A 61 -10.38 -12.89 -14.95
CA ARG A 61 -10.03 -11.55 -14.47
C ARG A 61 -8.68 -11.10 -15.04
N ILE A 62 -7.65 -11.94 -14.93
CA ILE A 62 -6.30 -11.65 -15.43
C ILE A 62 -6.32 -11.35 -16.93
N LYS A 63 -6.98 -12.18 -17.75
CA LYS A 63 -7.14 -11.96 -19.21
C LYS A 63 -7.76 -10.60 -19.50
N LYS A 64 -8.85 -10.28 -18.78
CA LYS A 64 -9.55 -9.01 -18.93
C LYS A 64 -8.70 -7.82 -18.49
N TRP A 65 -7.82 -7.96 -17.49
CA TRP A 65 -6.89 -6.92 -17.04
C TRP A 65 -5.71 -6.75 -17.99
N ARG A 66 -5.11 -7.83 -18.49
CA ARG A 66 -4.05 -7.77 -19.51
C ARG A 66 -4.50 -7.02 -20.76
N LYS A 67 -5.76 -7.22 -21.20
CA LYS A 67 -6.36 -6.45 -22.31
C LYS A 67 -6.51 -4.95 -22.02
N MET A 68 -6.62 -4.55 -20.75
CA MET A 68 -6.69 -3.13 -20.38
C MET A 68 -5.32 -2.48 -20.29
N VAL A 69 -4.36 -3.22 -19.74
CA VAL A 69 -3.01 -2.73 -19.45
C VAL A 69 -2.15 -2.74 -20.71
N GLY A 70 -2.40 -3.67 -21.65
CA GLY A 70 -1.54 -3.90 -22.79
C GLY A 70 -0.24 -4.59 -22.39
N VAL A 71 0.65 -4.81 -23.36
CA VAL A 71 1.97 -5.38 -23.09
C VAL A 71 2.80 -4.33 -22.34
N GLY A 72 3.23 -4.67 -21.12
CA GLY A 72 4.06 -3.80 -20.30
C GLY A 72 3.42 -2.47 -19.89
N GLY A 73 2.10 -2.28 -20.04
CA GLY A 73 1.41 -1.01 -19.69
C GLY A 73 1.13 -0.07 -20.86
N SER A 74 1.51 -0.43 -22.08
CA SER A 74 1.39 0.42 -23.30
C SER A 74 -0.03 0.95 -23.56
N ASP A 75 -1.07 0.16 -23.31
CA ASP A 75 -2.46 0.54 -23.60
C ASP A 75 -3.13 1.30 -22.45
N TRP A 76 -2.51 1.33 -21.26
CA TRP A 76 -3.14 1.79 -20.02
C TRP A 76 -3.69 3.21 -20.14
N LYS A 77 -2.85 4.19 -20.54
CA LYS A 77 -3.22 5.61 -20.64
C LYS A 77 -4.41 5.80 -21.60
N GLN A 78 -4.38 5.13 -22.76
CA GLN A 78 -5.46 5.19 -23.75
C GLN A 78 -6.75 4.55 -23.23
N TYR A 79 -6.65 3.40 -22.56
CA TYR A 79 -7.79 2.67 -22.02
C TYR A 79 -8.49 3.46 -20.91
N VAL A 80 -7.72 4.05 -19.98
CA VAL A 80 -8.23 4.90 -18.90
C VAL A 80 -9.02 6.08 -19.48
N ARG A 81 -8.47 6.74 -20.51
CA ARG A 81 -9.15 7.85 -21.20
C ARG A 81 -10.45 7.42 -21.88
N ARG A 82 -10.47 6.25 -22.54
CA ARG A 82 -11.66 5.76 -23.26
C ARG A 82 -12.73 5.16 -22.35
N LYS A 83 -12.34 4.50 -21.25
CA LYS A 83 -13.24 3.68 -20.42
C LYS A 83 -12.99 3.90 -18.92
N PRO A 84 -13.03 5.15 -18.41
CA PRO A 84 -12.69 5.45 -17.01
C PRO A 84 -13.60 4.75 -16.00
N HIS A 85 -14.89 4.59 -16.32
CA HIS A 85 -15.85 3.87 -15.48
C HIS A 85 -15.55 2.37 -15.37
N VAL A 86 -15.02 1.75 -16.45
CA VAL A 86 -14.64 0.33 -16.44
C VAL A 86 -13.41 0.13 -15.55
N VAL A 87 -12.43 1.03 -15.66
CA VAL A 87 -11.21 1.01 -14.83
C VAL A 87 -11.59 1.14 -13.36
N LYS A 88 -12.32 2.21 -13.00
CA LYS A 88 -12.79 2.45 -11.63
C LYS A 88 -13.49 1.24 -11.04
N ARG A 89 -14.50 0.71 -11.73
CA ARG A 89 -15.25 -0.47 -11.28
C ARG A 89 -14.37 -1.70 -11.09
N ARG A 90 -13.35 -1.90 -11.93
CA ARG A 90 -12.46 -3.07 -11.83
C ARG A 90 -11.44 -2.94 -10.72
N ILE A 91 -10.94 -1.73 -10.46
CA ILE A 91 -10.08 -1.44 -9.31
C ILE A 91 -10.85 -1.71 -8.01
N ARG A 92 -12.08 -1.21 -7.89
CA ARG A 92 -12.98 -1.49 -6.76
C ARG A 92 -13.31 -2.98 -6.58
N LYS A 93 -13.42 -3.74 -7.67
CA LYS A 93 -13.55 -5.22 -7.62
C LYS A 93 -12.25 -5.92 -7.26
N GLY A 94 -11.13 -5.37 -7.72
CA GLY A 94 -9.79 -5.74 -7.34
C GLY A 94 -8.85 -6.10 -8.46
N ILE A 95 -7.61 -5.67 -8.26
CA ILE A 95 -6.49 -5.98 -9.12
C ILE A 95 -6.07 -7.42 -8.81
N PRO A 96 -5.95 -8.29 -9.82
CA PRO A 96 -5.36 -9.61 -9.67
C PRO A 96 -3.98 -9.49 -9.03
N ASP A 97 -3.69 -10.39 -8.09
CA ASP A 97 -2.51 -10.27 -7.25
C ASP A 97 -1.20 -10.16 -8.05
N CYS A 98 -1.06 -10.99 -9.07
CA CYS A 98 0.09 -10.99 -9.97
C CYS A 98 0.24 -9.73 -10.85
N LEU A 99 -0.76 -8.85 -10.90
CA LEU A 99 -0.74 -7.61 -11.70
C LEU A 99 -0.57 -6.35 -10.85
N ARG A 100 -0.58 -6.45 -9.51
CA ARG A 100 -0.49 -5.28 -8.63
C ARG A 100 0.78 -4.48 -8.84
N GLY A 101 1.95 -5.12 -8.88
CA GLY A 101 3.22 -4.42 -9.11
C GLY A 101 3.15 -3.50 -10.33
N LEU A 102 2.75 -4.04 -11.48
CA LEU A 102 2.61 -3.27 -12.71
C LEU A 102 1.50 -2.22 -12.64
N VAL A 103 0.29 -2.58 -12.19
CA VAL A 103 -0.86 -1.67 -12.21
C VAL A 103 -0.67 -0.53 -11.22
N TRP A 104 -0.09 -0.79 -10.04
CA TRP A 104 0.23 0.23 -9.04
C TRP A 104 1.22 1.27 -9.57
N GLN A 105 2.25 0.84 -10.32
CA GLN A 105 3.15 1.79 -10.97
C GLN A 105 2.46 2.62 -12.06
N LEU A 106 1.50 2.04 -12.78
CA LEU A 106 0.76 2.71 -13.85
C LEU A 106 -0.29 3.71 -13.34
N ILE A 107 -0.90 3.44 -12.18
CA ILE A 107 -1.85 4.38 -11.56
C ILE A 107 -1.11 5.54 -10.89
N SER A 108 -0.02 5.27 -10.17
CA SER A 108 0.74 6.30 -9.46
C SER A 108 1.58 7.17 -10.39
N GLY A 109 1.97 6.64 -11.56
CA GLY A 109 2.94 7.28 -12.46
C GLY A 109 4.40 7.05 -12.06
N SER A 110 4.67 6.18 -11.09
CA SER A 110 6.03 5.95 -10.60
C SER A 110 6.98 5.38 -11.65
N ARG A 111 6.45 4.63 -12.62
CA ARG A 111 7.25 4.13 -13.74
C ARG A 111 7.79 5.26 -14.61
N ASP A 112 6.99 6.30 -14.85
CA ASP A 112 7.44 7.46 -15.62
C ASP A 112 8.51 8.22 -14.82
N LEU A 113 8.36 8.36 -13.49
CA LEU A 113 9.39 8.95 -12.63
C LEU A 113 10.72 8.19 -12.68
N LEU A 114 10.69 6.86 -12.57
CA LEU A 114 11.88 6.03 -12.66
C LEU A 114 12.63 6.27 -13.98
N LEU A 115 11.89 6.21 -15.10
CA LEU A 115 12.49 6.40 -16.43
C LEU A 115 13.06 7.81 -16.64
N MET A 116 12.50 8.83 -15.98
CA MET A 116 12.98 10.21 -16.06
C MET A 116 14.21 10.48 -15.18
N ASN A 117 14.51 9.61 -14.21
CA ASN A 117 15.54 9.83 -13.19
C ASN A 117 16.51 8.63 -13.06
N PRO A 118 17.16 8.21 -14.16
CA PRO A 118 18.05 7.06 -14.14
C PRO A 118 19.23 7.28 -13.18
N GLY A 119 19.52 6.28 -12.34
CA GLY A 119 20.67 6.30 -11.43
C GLY A 119 20.47 7.09 -10.13
N VAL A 120 19.37 7.85 -9.98
CA VAL A 120 19.12 8.64 -8.76
C VAL A 120 18.96 7.74 -7.53
N TYR A 121 18.23 6.63 -7.64
CA TYR A 121 18.06 5.70 -6.54
C TYR A 121 19.39 5.11 -6.06
N GLU A 122 20.18 4.62 -7.01
CA GLU A 122 21.52 4.09 -6.75
C GLU A 122 22.40 5.14 -6.05
N GLN A 123 22.36 6.39 -6.53
CA GLN A 123 23.12 7.48 -5.93
C GLN A 123 22.75 7.72 -4.45
N LEU A 124 21.45 7.76 -4.15
CA LEU A 124 20.92 7.98 -2.79
C LEU A 124 21.28 6.83 -1.85
N VAL A 125 21.22 5.58 -2.33
CA VAL A 125 21.54 4.41 -1.50
C VAL A 125 23.03 4.31 -1.23
N ILE A 126 23.88 4.54 -2.23
CA ILE A 126 25.32 4.29 -2.11
C ILE A 126 26.07 5.46 -1.48
N TYR A 127 25.81 6.69 -1.93
CA TYR A 127 26.70 7.83 -1.63
C TYR A 127 26.18 8.76 -0.54
N GLU A 128 24.89 8.72 -0.24
CA GLU A 128 24.29 9.63 0.74
C GLU A 128 24.15 8.98 2.12
N THR A 129 24.09 9.82 3.16
CA THR A 129 23.88 9.42 4.55
C THR A 129 22.53 9.96 5.05
N SER A 130 21.81 9.13 5.82
CA SER A 130 20.51 9.52 6.38
C SER A 130 20.66 9.89 7.85
N ALA A 131 20.11 11.03 8.25
CA ALA A 131 20.01 11.41 9.66
C ALA A 131 19.04 10.50 10.44
N ALA A 132 18.16 9.76 9.77
CA ALA A 132 17.14 8.91 10.37
C ALA A 132 17.52 7.42 10.42
N GLU A 133 18.78 7.08 10.16
CA GLU A 133 19.26 5.70 10.06
C GLU A 133 18.90 4.85 11.29
N LEU A 134 19.08 5.38 12.51
CA LEU A 134 18.77 4.66 13.74
C LEU A 134 17.27 4.39 13.91
N ASP A 135 16.42 5.32 13.48
CA ASP A 135 14.97 5.16 13.57
C ASP A 135 14.46 4.17 12.51
N ILE A 136 15.04 4.19 11.30
CA ILE A 136 14.79 3.20 10.25
C ILE A 136 15.16 1.79 10.73
N ILE A 137 16.36 1.62 11.31
CA ILE A 137 16.84 0.32 11.83
C ILE A 137 15.89 -0.26 12.88
N ARG A 138 15.35 0.59 13.76
CA ARG A 138 14.39 0.18 14.80
C ARG A 138 13.08 -0.33 14.23
N ASP A 139 12.67 0.18 13.08
CA ASP A 139 11.35 -0.11 12.48
C ASP A 139 11.34 -1.29 11.52
N ILE A 140 12.49 -1.60 10.93
CA ILE A 140 12.64 -2.72 10.00
C ILE A 140 12.24 -4.04 10.66
N SER A 141 12.70 -4.30 11.89
CA SER A 141 12.44 -5.59 12.58
C SER A 141 10.97 -5.80 12.95
N ARG A 142 10.17 -4.73 12.99
CA ARG A 142 8.73 -4.79 13.31
C ARG A 142 7.83 -4.68 12.08
N THR A 143 8.39 -4.55 10.88
CA THR A 143 7.64 -4.43 9.63
C THR A 143 7.41 -5.81 9.01
N PHE A 144 6.14 -6.26 8.97
CA PHE A 144 5.74 -7.60 8.49
C PHE A 144 6.61 -8.76 9.01
N PRO A 145 6.84 -8.89 10.34
CA PRO A 145 7.83 -9.83 10.89
C PRO A 145 7.50 -11.31 10.64
N SER A 146 6.23 -11.64 10.39
CA SER A 146 5.76 -13.00 10.06
C SER A 146 5.82 -13.32 8.57
N HIS A 147 6.24 -12.37 7.72
CA HIS A 147 6.36 -12.59 6.28
C HIS A 147 7.75 -13.16 5.95
N VAL A 148 7.81 -14.23 5.15
CA VAL A 148 9.05 -14.97 4.85
C VAL A 148 10.17 -14.09 4.27
N PHE A 149 9.82 -13.03 3.54
CA PHE A 149 10.78 -12.08 2.98
C PHE A 149 11.43 -11.16 4.03
N PHE A 150 10.71 -10.83 5.11
CA PHE A 150 11.16 -9.87 6.13
C PHE A 150 11.57 -10.53 7.46
N GLN A 151 11.25 -11.81 7.66
CA GLN A 151 11.49 -12.54 8.90
C GLN A 151 12.98 -12.66 9.25
N GLN A 152 13.85 -12.87 8.26
CA GLN A 152 15.27 -13.04 8.51
C GLN A 152 15.89 -11.70 8.92
N ARG A 153 16.40 -11.63 10.16
CA ARG A 153 17.14 -10.47 10.68
C ARG A 153 18.35 -10.21 9.79
N HIS A 154 18.51 -8.96 9.33
CA HIS A 154 19.56 -8.56 8.37
C HIS A 154 19.51 -9.31 7.02
N GLY A 155 18.42 -10.01 6.74
CA GLY A 155 18.21 -10.72 5.48
C GLY A 155 17.97 -9.77 4.29
N PRO A 156 17.85 -10.32 3.07
CA PRO A 156 17.64 -9.52 1.86
C PRO A 156 16.44 -8.57 1.93
N GLY A 157 15.29 -9.00 2.47
CA GLY A 157 14.10 -8.15 2.55
C GLY A 157 14.24 -7.01 3.55
N GLN A 158 14.85 -7.25 4.71
CA GLN A 158 15.16 -6.18 5.68
C GLN A 158 16.18 -5.17 5.12
N ARG A 159 17.18 -5.64 4.38
CA ARG A 159 18.13 -4.76 3.67
C ARG A 159 17.45 -3.93 2.57
N SER A 160 16.56 -4.55 1.80
CA SER A 160 15.80 -3.85 0.76
C SER A 160 14.90 -2.76 1.37
N LEU A 161 14.23 -3.10 2.47
CA LEU A 161 13.40 -2.15 3.23
C LEU A 161 14.23 -0.98 3.77
N TYR A 162 15.40 -1.27 4.35
CA TYR A 162 16.36 -0.26 4.78
C TYR A 162 16.74 0.69 3.64
N ASN A 163 17.17 0.15 2.50
CA ASN A 163 17.64 0.94 1.36
C ASN A 163 16.56 1.88 0.84
N VAL A 164 15.34 1.39 0.66
CA VAL A 164 14.20 2.21 0.19
C VAL A 164 13.90 3.36 1.16
N LEU A 165 13.81 3.06 2.47
CA LEU A 165 13.50 4.07 3.49
C LEU A 165 14.65 5.08 3.66
N LYS A 166 15.89 4.59 3.64
CA LYS A 166 17.08 5.44 3.67
C LYS A 166 17.08 6.39 2.47
N ALA A 167 16.95 5.85 1.26
CA ALA A 167 16.94 6.65 0.04
C ALA A 167 15.83 7.70 0.05
N TYR A 168 14.61 7.33 0.45
CA TYR A 168 13.49 8.27 0.56
C TYR A 168 13.79 9.39 1.57
N SER A 169 14.33 9.04 2.74
CA SER A 169 14.63 10.02 3.79
C SER A 169 15.66 11.08 3.38
N VAL A 170 16.55 10.73 2.44
CA VAL A 170 17.51 11.67 1.85
C VAL A 170 16.89 12.45 0.69
N TYR A 171 16.08 11.79 -0.13
CA TYR A 171 15.40 12.40 -1.28
C TYR A 171 14.47 13.54 -0.85
N ASP A 172 13.73 13.35 0.24
CA ASP A 172 12.77 14.31 0.77
C ASP A 172 13.12 14.65 2.22
N ARG A 173 14.09 15.54 2.43
CA ARG A 173 14.60 15.88 3.77
C ARG A 173 13.59 16.58 4.67
N ASP A 174 12.57 17.22 4.09
CA ASP A 174 11.50 17.89 4.84
C ASP A 174 10.61 16.86 5.57
N VAL A 175 10.39 15.69 4.96
CA VAL A 175 9.73 14.55 5.59
C VAL A 175 10.73 13.67 6.35
N GLY A 176 11.87 13.40 5.73
CA GLY A 176 12.85 12.43 6.21
C GLY A 176 12.24 11.04 6.35
N TYR A 177 12.30 10.51 7.55
CA TYR A 177 11.64 9.24 7.92
C TYR A 177 10.73 9.46 9.12
N VAL A 178 9.50 8.97 9.02
CA VAL A 178 8.53 8.96 10.11
C VAL A 178 8.11 7.52 10.38
N GLN A 179 8.01 7.18 11.67
CA GLN A 179 7.55 5.88 12.12
C GLN A 179 6.23 5.50 11.44
N GLY A 180 6.21 4.31 10.84
CA GLY A 180 5.07 3.77 10.10
C GLY A 180 5.27 3.76 8.59
N MET A 181 6.17 4.58 8.04
CA MET A 181 6.54 4.55 6.61
C MET A 181 7.08 3.18 6.18
N GLY A 182 7.72 2.44 7.10
CA GLY A 182 8.18 1.08 6.86
C GLY A 182 7.08 0.14 6.33
N PHE A 183 5.83 0.29 6.79
CA PHE A 183 4.74 -0.56 6.31
C PHE A 183 4.29 -0.22 4.88
N LEU A 184 4.50 1.01 4.41
CA LEU A 184 4.26 1.38 3.01
C LEU A 184 5.34 0.76 2.12
N ALA A 185 6.61 1.03 2.44
CA ALA A 185 7.75 0.50 1.69
C ALA A 185 7.78 -1.04 1.70
N GLY A 186 7.50 -1.65 2.85
CA GLY A 186 7.41 -3.09 3.01
C GLY A 186 6.33 -3.70 2.12
N LEU A 187 5.13 -3.10 2.07
CA LEU A 187 4.06 -3.59 1.20
C LEU A 187 4.45 -3.49 -0.27
N LEU A 188 5.08 -2.39 -0.68
CA LEU A 188 5.53 -2.20 -2.07
C LEU A 188 6.58 -3.23 -2.47
N LEU A 189 7.56 -3.49 -1.61
CA LEU A 189 8.61 -4.50 -1.82
C LEU A 189 8.08 -5.94 -1.97
N LEU A 190 6.86 -6.23 -1.53
CA LEU A 190 6.22 -7.53 -1.78
C LEU A 190 5.72 -7.69 -3.21
N TYR A 191 5.63 -6.60 -3.99
CA TYR A 191 5.03 -6.59 -5.32
C TYR A 191 5.94 -6.08 -6.45
N MET A 192 7.07 -5.45 -6.12
CA MET A 192 7.97 -4.88 -7.12
C MET A 192 9.43 -4.89 -6.64
N SER A 193 10.35 -4.51 -7.52
CA SER A 193 11.77 -4.42 -7.18
C SER A 193 12.04 -3.30 -6.17
N GLU A 194 13.25 -3.28 -5.61
CA GLU A 194 13.69 -2.28 -4.64
C GLU A 194 13.55 -0.85 -5.18
N GLU A 195 14.07 -0.58 -6.39
CA GLU A 195 14.00 0.73 -7.02
C GLU A 195 12.58 1.10 -7.46
N ASP A 196 11.80 0.14 -7.95
CA ASP A 196 10.38 0.37 -8.28
C ASP A 196 9.58 0.80 -7.05
N ALA A 197 9.86 0.17 -5.89
CA ALA A 197 9.20 0.48 -4.63
C ALA A 197 9.58 1.88 -4.14
N PHE A 198 10.85 2.27 -4.26
CA PHE A 198 11.30 3.64 -3.99
C PHE A 198 10.54 4.66 -4.84
N TRP A 199 10.50 4.48 -6.16
CA TRP A 199 9.83 5.45 -7.03
C TRP A 199 8.32 5.49 -6.82
N LEU A 200 7.70 4.38 -6.42
CA LEU A 200 6.28 4.39 -6.06
C LEU A 200 6.02 5.12 -4.75
N LEU A 201 6.90 4.96 -3.75
CA LEU A 201 6.83 5.76 -2.52
C LEU A 201 7.00 7.25 -2.82
N VAL A 202 7.95 7.63 -3.69
CA VAL A 202 8.13 9.02 -4.17
C VAL A 202 6.87 9.53 -4.88
N ALA A 203 6.34 8.78 -5.85
CA ALA A 203 5.14 9.16 -6.58
C ALA A 203 3.93 9.36 -5.67
N LEU A 204 3.83 8.57 -4.59
CA LEU A 204 2.76 8.66 -3.62
C LEU A 204 2.89 9.91 -2.73
N LEU A 205 4.08 10.16 -2.18
CA LEU A 205 4.27 11.19 -1.17
C LEU A 205 4.56 12.57 -1.77
N LYS A 206 5.45 12.67 -2.75
CA LYS A 206 5.73 13.94 -3.47
C LYS A 206 4.72 14.25 -4.57
N GLY A 207 3.88 13.28 -4.90
CA GLY A 207 2.95 13.38 -6.01
C GLY A 207 3.62 13.12 -7.36
N ALA A 208 2.82 12.61 -8.29
CA ALA A 208 3.20 12.43 -9.69
C ALA A 208 1.95 12.62 -10.56
N VAL A 209 1.12 11.57 -10.64
CA VAL A 209 -0.23 11.65 -11.26
C VAL A 209 -1.27 12.18 -10.27
N HIS A 210 -0.90 12.24 -9.00
CA HIS A 210 -1.79 12.52 -7.87
C HIS A 210 -1.25 13.66 -7.02
N ALA A 211 -2.13 14.25 -6.20
CA ALA A 211 -1.75 15.24 -5.21
C ALA A 211 -0.72 14.65 -4.23
N PRO A 212 0.28 15.45 -3.81
CA PRO A 212 1.27 15.00 -2.83
C PRO A 212 0.61 14.62 -1.51
N MET A 213 1.08 13.53 -0.92
CA MET A 213 0.63 13.00 0.36
C MET A 213 1.69 13.12 1.46
N GLU A 214 2.79 13.83 1.21
CA GLU A 214 3.85 14.14 2.20
C GLU A 214 3.31 14.76 3.48
N GLY A 215 2.16 15.46 3.44
CA GLY A 215 1.46 15.95 4.62
C GLY A 215 1.03 14.87 5.62
N LEU A 216 1.07 13.58 5.25
CA LEU A 216 0.94 12.47 6.19
C LEU A 216 2.09 12.40 7.20
N TYR A 217 3.27 12.93 6.83
CA TYR A 217 4.53 12.75 7.53
C TYR A 217 5.28 14.07 7.77
N LEU A 218 4.87 15.18 7.16
CA LEU A 218 5.38 16.51 7.53
C LEU A 218 5.13 16.81 9.01
N ALA A 219 5.95 17.70 9.57
CA ALA A 219 5.84 18.13 10.97
C ALA A 219 4.40 18.54 11.33
N GLY A 220 3.88 17.99 12.43
CA GLY A 220 2.50 18.19 12.86
C GLY A 220 1.47 17.26 12.20
N LEU A 221 1.85 16.44 11.22
CA LEU A 221 1.02 15.45 10.52
C LEU A 221 -0.29 16.07 9.95
N PRO A 222 -0.21 17.20 9.21
CA PRO A 222 -1.39 17.99 8.83
C PRO A 222 -2.45 17.18 8.07
N LEU A 223 -2.03 16.27 7.19
CA LEU A 223 -2.97 15.44 6.43
C LEU A 223 -3.59 14.34 7.29
N VAL A 224 -2.86 13.81 8.28
CA VAL A 224 -3.43 12.86 9.26
C VAL A 224 -4.50 13.56 10.09
N GLN A 225 -4.23 14.78 10.59
CA GLN A 225 -5.23 15.56 11.35
C GLN A 225 -6.48 15.84 10.51
N GLN A 226 -6.30 16.19 9.23
CA GLN A 226 -7.41 16.39 8.30
C GLN A 226 -8.24 15.12 8.13
N TYR A 227 -7.61 13.96 7.90
CA TYR A 227 -8.31 12.69 7.73
C TYR A 227 -9.02 12.24 9.01
N LEU A 228 -8.42 12.43 10.19
CA LEU A 228 -9.04 12.13 11.47
C LEU A 228 -10.30 12.97 11.69
N PHE A 229 -10.24 14.26 11.37
CA PHE A 229 -11.39 15.15 11.44
C PHE A 229 -12.51 14.71 10.47
N GLN A 230 -12.16 14.41 9.21
CA GLN A 230 -13.12 13.93 8.21
C GLN A 230 -13.76 12.61 8.64
N PHE A 231 -12.95 11.68 9.15
CA PHE A 231 -13.41 10.42 9.69
C PHE A 231 -14.38 10.61 10.87
N GLU A 232 -14.12 11.55 11.77
CA GLU A 232 -15.05 11.91 12.85
C GLU A 232 -16.43 12.33 12.31
N GLN A 233 -16.45 13.19 11.29
CA GLN A 233 -17.69 13.66 10.68
C GLN A 233 -18.45 12.49 10.03
N LEU A 234 -17.74 11.57 9.38
CA LEU A 234 -18.32 10.38 8.78
C LEU A 234 -18.92 9.43 9.82
N VAL A 235 -18.26 9.24 10.95
CA VAL A 235 -18.82 8.45 12.06
C VAL A 235 -20.10 9.10 12.58
N LYS A 236 -20.13 10.43 12.76
CA LYS A 236 -21.33 11.15 13.20
C LYS A 236 -22.48 11.08 12.19
N GLU A 237 -22.19 11.13 10.90
CA GLU A 237 -23.19 11.08 9.83
C GLU A 237 -23.76 9.67 9.65
N HIS A 238 -22.90 8.65 9.58
CA HIS A 238 -23.32 7.30 9.19
C HIS A 238 -23.51 6.34 10.36
N LEU A 239 -22.90 6.61 11.51
CA LEU A 239 -23.04 5.85 12.75
C LEU A 239 -23.46 6.80 13.90
N PRO A 240 -24.59 7.50 13.79
CA PRO A 240 -24.92 8.64 14.67
C PRO A 240 -25.01 8.26 16.15
N LYS A 241 -25.44 7.03 16.47
CA LYS A 241 -25.44 6.51 17.85
C LYS A 241 -24.03 6.39 18.42
N LEU A 242 -23.10 5.86 17.62
CA LEU A 242 -21.70 5.72 18.00
C LEU A 242 -21.01 7.08 18.07
N GLY A 243 -21.24 7.94 17.07
CA GLY A 243 -20.68 9.31 17.05
C GLY A 243 -21.13 10.15 18.25
N LYS A 244 -22.39 10.02 18.68
CA LYS A 244 -22.89 10.64 19.90
C LYS A 244 -22.17 10.09 21.14
N HIS A 245 -22.09 8.78 21.29
CA HIS A 245 -21.40 8.15 22.42
C HIS A 245 -19.92 8.55 22.51
N PHE A 246 -19.19 8.54 21.38
CA PHE A 246 -17.80 9.03 21.35
C PHE A 246 -17.67 10.50 21.75
N SER A 247 -18.65 11.34 21.40
CA SER A 247 -18.64 12.75 21.79
C SER A 247 -18.89 12.92 23.30
N GLU A 248 -19.78 12.12 23.89
CA GLU A 248 -20.07 12.12 25.33
C GLU A 248 -18.87 11.62 26.15
N GLU A 249 -18.17 10.61 25.66
CA GLU A 249 -16.98 10.02 26.31
C GLU A 249 -15.66 10.71 25.92
N VAL A 250 -15.71 11.79 25.13
CA VAL A 250 -14.53 12.56 24.67
C VAL A 250 -13.50 11.68 23.93
N VAL A 251 -13.98 10.67 23.20
CA VAL A 251 -13.14 9.76 22.41
C VAL A 251 -12.81 10.41 21.07
N ASN A 252 -11.58 10.92 20.95
CA ASN A 252 -11.08 11.49 19.71
C ASN A 252 -10.56 10.41 18.75
N PRO A 253 -10.84 10.47 17.43
CA PRO A 253 -10.25 9.57 16.45
C PRO A 253 -8.73 9.42 16.51
N SER A 254 -8.00 10.47 16.91
CA SER A 254 -6.54 10.42 17.05
C SER A 254 -6.06 9.35 18.01
N MET A 255 -6.90 8.94 18.98
CA MET A 255 -6.58 7.93 19.98
C MET A 255 -6.52 6.50 19.41
N TYR A 256 -7.22 6.22 18.30
CA TYR A 256 -7.33 4.85 17.77
C TYR A 256 -7.13 4.72 16.26
N ALA A 257 -7.31 5.79 15.49
CA ALA A 257 -7.27 5.75 14.02
C ALA A 257 -6.00 6.37 13.42
N SER A 258 -5.15 7.04 14.21
CA SER A 258 -3.91 7.67 13.70
C SER A 258 -3.04 6.69 12.93
N GLN A 259 -2.86 5.48 13.46
CA GLN A 259 -2.06 4.45 12.82
C GLN A 259 -2.63 3.97 11.48
N TRP A 260 -3.96 4.01 11.32
CA TRP A 260 -4.60 3.62 10.07
C TRP A 260 -4.18 4.55 8.93
N PHE A 261 -4.17 5.86 9.17
CA PHE A 261 -3.78 6.84 8.17
C PHE A 261 -2.26 6.91 7.97
N ILE A 262 -1.47 6.85 9.05
CA ILE A 262 0.00 6.86 9.00
C ILE A 262 0.54 5.65 8.24
N THR A 263 -0.11 4.48 8.35
CA THR A 263 0.34 3.27 7.64
C THR A 263 -0.45 3.00 6.36
N ILE A 264 -1.39 3.87 5.98
CA ILE A 264 -2.32 3.62 4.87
C ILE A 264 -2.92 2.20 4.99
N PHE A 265 -3.37 1.89 6.21
CA PHE A 265 -4.04 0.66 6.60
C PHE A 265 -3.20 -0.64 6.43
N SER A 266 -1.92 -0.55 6.06
CA SER A 266 -1.10 -1.74 5.78
C SER A 266 -0.59 -2.45 7.04
N TYR A 267 -0.75 -1.83 8.21
CA TYR A 267 -0.44 -2.46 9.51
C TYR A 267 -1.67 -3.06 10.19
N SER A 268 -2.77 -2.31 10.29
CA SER A 268 -3.86 -2.60 11.23
C SER A 268 -4.89 -3.61 10.71
N PHE A 269 -4.82 -4.02 9.44
CA PHE A 269 -5.82 -4.86 8.79
C PHE A 269 -5.21 -6.16 8.25
N PRO A 270 -6.01 -7.24 8.11
CA PRO A 270 -5.56 -8.43 7.41
C PRO A 270 -4.99 -8.08 6.04
N PHE A 271 -3.86 -8.71 5.68
CA PHE A 271 -3.12 -8.39 4.46
C PHE A 271 -3.99 -8.37 3.18
N PRO A 272 -4.90 -9.34 2.94
CA PRO A 272 -5.77 -9.31 1.75
C PRO A 272 -6.62 -8.03 1.66
N LEU A 273 -7.11 -7.56 2.81
CA LEU A 273 -7.93 -6.34 2.91
C LEU A 273 -7.07 -5.10 2.71
N ALA A 274 -5.86 -5.05 3.29
CA ALA A 274 -4.91 -3.96 3.03
C ALA A 274 -4.63 -3.79 1.52
N LEU A 275 -4.50 -4.89 0.78
CA LEU A 275 -4.34 -4.83 -0.68
C LEU A 275 -5.57 -4.28 -1.40
N ARG A 276 -6.78 -4.61 -0.93
CA ARG A 276 -8.02 -4.02 -1.49
C ARG A 276 -8.05 -2.51 -1.26
N ILE A 277 -7.69 -2.08 -0.05
CA ILE A 277 -7.59 -0.67 0.32
C ILE A 277 -6.61 0.04 -0.60
N TRP A 278 -5.41 -0.51 -0.76
CA TRP A 278 -4.36 0.06 -1.61
C TRP A 278 -4.75 0.19 -3.08
N ASP A 279 -5.40 -0.83 -3.65
CA ASP A 279 -5.90 -0.79 -5.03
C ASP A 279 -6.81 0.44 -5.25
N VAL A 280 -7.74 0.70 -4.32
CA VAL A 280 -8.70 1.82 -4.41
C VAL A 280 -8.04 3.14 -4.04
N PHE A 281 -7.23 3.15 -2.98
CA PHE A 281 -6.55 4.32 -2.46
C PHE A 281 -5.65 4.97 -3.51
N LEU A 282 -4.79 4.17 -4.15
CA LEU A 282 -3.88 4.65 -5.18
C LEU A 282 -4.59 5.18 -6.43
N TYR A 283 -5.86 4.83 -6.69
CA TYR A 283 -6.57 5.31 -7.88
C TYR A 283 -7.58 6.43 -7.59
N GLU A 284 -8.28 6.38 -6.45
CA GLU A 284 -9.44 7.24 -6.17
C GLU A 284 -9.16 8.37 -5.19
N VAL A 285 -8.45 8.11 -4.09
CA VAL A 285 -8.12 9.14 -3.08
C VAL A 285 -7.17 10.14 -3.70
N SER A 286 -6.13 9.60 -4.31
CA SER A 286 -5.06 10.30 -5.00
C SER A 286 -5.57 11.22 -6.14
N LYS A 287 -6.61 10.78 -6.88
CA LYS A 287 -7.28 11.58 -7.91
C LYS A 287 -8.27 12.61 -7.36
N THR A 288 -9.01 12.25 -6.31
CA THR A 288 -10.03 13.15 -5.72
C THR A 288 -9.38 14.34 -5.02
N LEU A 289 -8.27 14.11 -4.31
CA LEU A 289 -7.48 15.18 -3.70
C LEU A 289 -6.94 16.16 -4.73
N GLU A 290 -6.50 15.67 -5.89
CA GLU A 290 -6.01 16.53 -6.98
C GLU A 290 -7.14 17.38 -7.60
N GLU A 291 -8.30 16.78 -7.91
CA GLU A 291 -9.46 17.52 -8.43
C GLU A 291 -9.90 18.64 -7.46
N LEU A 292 -9.86 18.37 -6.15
CA LEU A 292 -10.22 19.32 -5.12
C LEU A 292 -9.17 20.41 -4.90
N ARG A 293 -7.89 20.05 -4.92
CA ARG A 293 -6.79 21.01 -4.89
C ARG A 293 -6.91 21.99 -6.05
N GLN A 294 -7.07 21.49 -7.27
CA GLN A 294 -7.21 22.32 -8.47
C GLN A 294 -8.47 23.21 -8.42
N ASP A 295 -9.60 22.70 -7.92
CA ASP A 295 -10.82 23.50 -7.74
C ASP A 295 -10.65 24.58 -6.67
N TYR A 296 -9.92 24.31 -5.59
CA TYR A 296 -9.57 25.32 -4.57
C TYR A 296 -8.65 26.40 -5.14
N GLU A 297 -7.53 26.01 -5.76
CA GLU A 297 -6.52 26.93 -6.29
C GLU A 297 -7.14 27.85 -7.37
N LYS A 298 -8.04 27.31 -8.20
CA LYS A 298 -8.80 28.11 -9.19
C LYS A 298 -9.77 29.11 -8.56
N ARG A 299 -10.38 28.79 -7.42
CA ARG A 299 -11.37 29.64 -6.76
C ARG A 299 -10.74 30.69 -5.83
N ASN A 300 -9.61 30.37 -5.23
CA ASN A 300 -8.99 31.18 -4.17
C ASN A 300 -7.67 31.84 -4.61
N GLY A 301 -7.23 31.64 -5.86
CA GLY A 301 -6.10 32.37 -6.45
C GLY A 301 -4.74 32.05 -5.83
N GLY A 302 -4.59 30.91 -5.13
CA GLY A 302 -3.32 30.52 -4.51
C GLY A 302 -3.31 29.12 -3.90
N PRO A 303 -2.12 28.61 -3.51
CA PRO A 303 -1.94 27.27 -2.94
C PRO A 303 -2.66 27.07 -1.60
N LEU A 304 -3.02 25.82 -1.30
CA LEU A 304 -3.70 25.41 -0.07
C LEU A 304 -2.77 25.59 1.15
N GLY A 305 -2.74 26.79 1.74
CA GLY A 305 -1.88 27.08 2.89
C GLY A 305 -2.35 28.17 3.85
N GLN A 306 -3.46 28.89 3.57
CA GLN A 306 -3.84 30.05 4.40
C GLN A 306 -5.33 30.26 4.72
N ALA A 307 -6.26 29.38 4.36
CA ALA A 307 -7.66 29.59 4.76
C ALA A 307 -8.40 28.30 5.09
N GLY A 308 -9.06 28.30 6.27
CA GLY A 308 -9.87 27.21 6.78
C GLY A 308 -10.91 26.73 5.77
N SER A 309 -10.85 25.44 5.45
CA SER A 309 -11.76 24.79 4.50
C SER A 309 -13.22 24.91 4.95
N THR A 310 -14.11 25.28 4.02
CA THR A 310 -15.54 25.45 4.30
C THR A 310 -16.26 24.11 4.36
N ASN A 311 -17.25 24.00 5.27
CA ASN A 311 -18.10 22.81 5.52
C ASN A 311 -18.69 22.12 4.26
N ARG A 312 -18.80 22.82 3.13
CA ARG A 312 -19.34 22.27 1.88
C ARG A 312 -18.31 21.45 1.09
N GLN A 313 -17.02 21.80 1.18
CA GLN A 313 -15.90 21.07 0.57
C GLN A 313 -15.61 19.78 1.35
N LEU A 314 -15.68 19.86 2.69
CA LEU A 314 -15.60 18.71 3.59
C LEU A 314 -16.69 17.67 3.28
N ARG A 315 -17.93 18.10 2.96
CA ARG A 315 -19.02 17.17 2.57
C ARG A 315 -18.76 16.40 1.26
N ALA A 316 -18.10 17.01 0.27
CA ALA A 316 -17.78 16.34 -0.99
C ALA A 316 -16.61 15.35 -0.84
N ILE A 317 -15.65 15.67 0.04
CA ILE A 317 -14.58 14.76 0.47
C ILE A 317 -15.18 13.59 1.26
N ASN A 318 -15.99 13.90 2.26
CA ASN A 318 -16.68 12.94 3.11
C ASN A 318 -17.46 11.91 2.27
N HIS A 319 -18.27 12.32 1.28
CA HIS A 319 -19.05 11.36 0.49
C HIS A 319 -18.19 10.43 -0.40
N LYS A 320 -17.00 10.86 -0.84
CA LYS A 320 -16.11 10.05 -1.70
C LYS A 320 -15.14 9.17 -0.88
N GLU A 321 -14.61 9.65 0.23
CA GLU A 321 -13.82 8.86 1.18
C GLU A 321 -14.69 7.88 1.97
N PHE A 322 -15.95 8.25 2.27
CA PHE A 322 -16.96 7.32 2.74
C PHE A 322 -17.27 6.26 1.71
N SER A 323 -17.35 6.58 0.41
CA SER A 323 -17.46 5.52 -0.61
C SER A 323 -16.33 4.51 -0.48
N ILE A 324 -15.13 4.89 -0.03
CA ILE A 324 -14.00 3.97 0.18
C ILE A 324 -14.16 3.22 1.50
N MET A 325 -14.51 3.86 2.62
CA MET A 325 -14.76 3.16 3.89
C MET A 325 -16.00 2.24 3.83
N THR A 326 -17.02 2.61 3.07
CA THR A 326 -18.19 1.78 2.73
C THR A 326 -17.82 0.72 1.70
N GLU A 327 -16.93 0.97 0.72
CA GLU A 327 -16.41 -0.11 -0.14
C GLU A 327 -15.55 -1.08 0.66
N ILE A 328 -14.75 -0.60 1.62
CA ILE A 328 -13.98 -1.40 2.57
C ILE A 328 -14.93 -2.25 3.41
N SER A 329 -15.98 -1.66 3.97
CA SER A 329 -17.05 -2.37 4.70
C SER A 329 -17.80 -3.38 3.80
N ASN A 330 -18.13 -3.01 2.56
CA ASN A 330 -18.79 -3.89 1.59
C ASN A 330 -17.87 -5.00 1.05
N CYS A 331 -16.56 -4.76 1.00
CA CYS A 331 -15.54 -5.75 0.67
C CYS A 331 -15.41 -6.75 1.81
N VAL A 332 -15.39 -6.28 3.06
CA VAL A 332 -15.40 -7.13 4.27
C VAL A 332 -16.67 -7.98 4.34
N GLN A 333 -17.85 -7.39 4.13
CA GLN A 333 -19.13 -8.12 4.21
C GLN A 333 -19.36 -9.16 3.10
N LYS A 334 -18.70 -9.03 1.94
CA LYS A 334 -18.84 -10.00 0.84
C LYS A 334 -18.01 -11.26 1.02
N ASP A 335 -16.91 -11.17 1.75
CA ASP A 335 -16.09 -12.35 2.07
C ASP A 335 -16.77 -13.18 3.17
N ASP A 336 -17.43 -12.55 4.16
CA ASP A 336 -18.18 -13.24 5.22
C ASP A 336 -19.48 -13.94 4.78
N LEU A 337 -20.10 -13.49 3.67
CA LEU A 337 -21.30 -14.13 3.11
C LEU A 337 -21.00 -15.27 2.12
N SER A 338 -19.73 -15.63 1.96
CA SER A 338 -19.28 -16.75 1.10
C SER A 338 -18.67 -17.93 1.86
N SER A 339 -18.56 -17.79 3.19
CA SER A 339 -18.10 -18.81 4.14
C SER A 339 -19.25 -19.74 4.52
#